data_AF-A0A067H4W5-F1
#
_entry.id   AF-A0A067H4W5-F1
#
_cell.length_a   1.000
_cell.length_b   1.000
_cell.length_c   1.000
_cell.angle_alpha   90.00
_cell.angle_beta   90.00
_cell.angle_gamma   90.00
#
_symmetry.space_group_name_H-M   'P 1'
#
loop_
_entity.id
_entity.type
_entity.pdbx_description
1 polymer ?
#
loop_
_entity_poly.entity_id
_entity_poly.type
_entity_poly.pdbx_seq_one_letter_code
_entity_poly.pdbx_strand_id
1 'polypeptide(L)'
;LFPALKSIGSADGAEAKEAAIEQLIEGLVLLEDAFVKCSKGKPFFGGSQIGFLDIAFGCYLGWVRVTEKMNEVKLLDEVKTPGLFKWAERFCADAAVKDVMPETDKLAEFAKVLAKLRASGKWN
;
A
#
# COMPACT_ATOMS: atom_id res chain seq x y z
N LEU A 1 -2.01 -8.32 -1.05
CA LEU A 1 -2.19 -6.89 -0.71
C LEU A 1 -3.65 -6.48 -0.58
N PHE A 2 -4.50 -6.55 -1.62
CA PHE A 2 -5.91 -6.16 -1.49
C PHE A 2 -6.69 -6.87 -0.36
N PRO A 3 -6.60 -8.20 -0.16
CA PRO A 3 -7.27 -8.85 0.96
C PRO A 3 -6.80 -8.33 2.33
N ALA A 4 -5.50 -8.05 2.48
CA ALA A 4 -4.93 -7.54 3.72
C ALA A 4 -5.39 -6.10 4.02
N LEU A 5 -5.32 -5.20 3.04
CA LEU A 5 -5.82 -3.82 3.19
C LEU A 5 -7.33 -3.79 3.48
N LYS A 6 -8.11 -4.65 2.83
CA LYS A 6 -9.54 -4.81 3.12
C LYS A 6 -9.76 -5.29 4.56
N SER A 7 -9.00 -6.29 5.01
CA SER A 7 -9.07 -6.86 6.36
C SER A 7 -8.87 -5.79 7.44
N ILE A 8 -7.86 -4.93 7.28
CA ILE A 8 -7.59 -3.83 8.22
C ILE A 8 -8.79 -2.86 8.32
N GLY A 9 -9.44 -2.57 7.19
CA GLY A 9 -10.61 -1.69 7.15
C GLY A 9 -11.90 -2.30 7.70
N SER A 10 -11.95 -3.63 7.91
CA SER A 10 -13.11 -4.37 8.42
C SER A 10 -12.83 -5.11 9.73
N ALA A 11 -11.67 -4.89 10.35
CA ALA A 11 -11.30 -5.58 11.58
C ALA A 11 -12.14 -5.09 12.77
N ASP A 12 -12.70 -6.04 13.52
CA ASP A 12 -13.50 -5.76 14.72
C ASP A 12 -12.59 -5.58 15.94
N GLY A 13 -12.29 -4.32 16.27
CA GLY A 13 -11.49 -3.96 17.43
C GLY A 13 -10.00 -3.79 17.16
N ALA A 14 -9.29 -3.28 18.17
CA ALA A 14 -7.88 -2.89 18.05
C ALA A 14 -6.95 -4.08 17.81
N GLU A 15 -7.12 -5.18 18.54
CA GLU A 15 -6.25 -6.37 18.45
C GLU A 15 -6.32 -7.03 17.06
N ALA A 16 -7.52 -7.22 16.51
CA ALA A 16 -7.69 -7.79 15.18
C ALA A 16 -7.06 -6.92 14.08
N LYS A 17 -7.11 -5.59 14.28
CA LYS A 17 -6.53 -4.61 13.37
C LYS A 17 -5.01 -4.61 13.43
N GLU A 18 -4.44 -4.68 14.63
CA GLU A 18 -3.00 -4.79 14.85
C GLU A 18 -2.45 -6.06 14.20
N ALA A 19 -3.06 -7.22 14.44
CA ALA A 19 -2.68 -8.48 13.81
C ALA A 19 -2.74 -8.43 12.27
N ALA A 20 -3.76 -7.77 11.69
CA ALA A 20 -3.86 -7.60 10.24
C ALA A 20 -2.78 -6.66 9.68
N ILE A 21 -2.38 -5.63 10.43
CA ILE A 21 -1.26 -4.73 10.07
C ILE A 21 0.06 -5.50 10.12
N GLU A 22 0.30 -6.28 11.17
CA GLU A 22 1.52 -7.10 11.30
C GLU A 22 1.66 -8.07 10.13
N GLN A 23 0.60 -8.80 9.78
CA GLN A 23 0.59 -9.69 8.62
C GLN A 23 0.88 -8.95 7.30
N LEU A 24 0.39 -7.72 7.15
CA LEU A 24 0.70 -6.89 5.98
C LEU A 24 2.19 -6.50 5.95
N ILE A 25 2.76 -6.13 7.10
CA ILE A 25 4.18 -5.79 7.22
C ILE A 25 5.05 -7.00 6.84
N GLU A 26 4.74 -8.19 7.34
CA GLU A 26 5.45 -9.42 6.97
C GLU A 26 5.39 -9.68 5.45
N GLY A 27 4.20 -9.51 4.85
CA GLY A 27 4.02 -9.63 3.41
C GLY A 27 4.83 -8.60 2.60
N LEU A 28 5.00 -7.38 3.13
CA LEU A 28 5.81 -6.33 2.50
C LEU A 28 7.31 -6.63 2.59
N VAL A 29 7.78 -7.24 3.69
CA VAL A 29 9.17 -7.71 3.80
C VAL A 29 9.45 -8.82 2.78
N LEU A 30 8.53 -9.76 2.58
CA LEU A 30 8.67 -10.77 1.52
C LEU A 30 8.67 -10.15 0.12
N LEU A 31 7.90 -9.08 -0.09
CA LEU A 31 7.86 -8.35 -1.35
C LEU A 31 9.14 -7.53 -1.59
N GLU A 32 9.78 -7.02 -0.55
CA GLU A 32 11.11 -6.38 -0.60
C GLU A 32 12.15 -7.38 -1.14
N ASP A 33 12.18 -8.60 -0.60
CA ASP A 33 13.07 -9.66 -1.10
C ASP A 33 12.83 -9.97 -2.58
N ALA A 34 11.56 -10.01 -3.00
CA ALA A 34 11.20 -10.19 -4.40
C ALA A 34 11.65 -9.00 -5.25
N PHE A 35 11.49 -7.76 -4.76
CA PHE A 35 11.92 -6.55 -5.44
C PHE A 35 13.43 -6.56 -5.69
N VAL A 36 14.24 -6.89 -4.68
CA VAL A 36 15.71 -6.97 -4.82
C VAL A 36 16.11 -7.99 -5.89
N LYS A 37 15.48 -9.17 -5.90
CA LYS A 37 15.77 -10.25 -6.88
C LYS A 37 15.32 -9.89 -8.29
N CYS A 38 14.12 -9.33 -8.45
CA CYS A 38 13.54 -9.01 -9.75
C CYS A 38 14.16 -7.78 -10.39
N SER A 39 14.37 -6.72 -9.61
CA SER A 39 14.90 -5.45 -10.11
C SER A 39 16.37 -5.54 -10.52
N LYS A 40 17.14 -6.45 -9.90
CA LYS A 40 18.60 -6.55 -10.08
C LYS A 40 19.30 -5.20 -9.88
N GLY A 41 18.86 -4.45 -8.87
CA GLY A 41 19.38 -3.12 -8.52
C GLY A 41 18.85 -1.98 -9.40
N LYS A 42 17.88 -2.24 -10.28
CA LYS A 42 17.22 -1.22 -11.10
C LYS A 42 16.06 -0.56 -10.35
N PRO A 43 15.53 0.56 -10.88
CA PRO A 43 14.51 1.33 -10.17
C PRO A 43 13.16 0.64 -9.93
N PHE A 44 12.80 -0.32 -10.78
CA PHE A 44 11.47 -0.94 -10.83
C PHE A 44 11.57 -2.47 -10.82
N PHE A 45 10.46 -3.16 -10.51
CA PHE A 45 10.36 -4.60 -10.70
C PHE A 45 10.56 -4.99 -12.17
N GLY A 46 10.09 -4.15 -13.10
CA GLY A 46 10.33 -4.23 -14.54
C GLY A 46 11.76 -3.86 -14.98
N GLY A 47 12.66 -3.58 -14.03
CA GLY A 47 14.02 -3.15 -14.32
C GLY A 47 14.09 -1.62 -14.46
N SER A 48 14.43 -1.14 -15.66
CA SER A 48 14.66 0.30 -15.91
C SER A 48 13.37 1.10 -16.08
N GLN A 49 12.23 0.45 -16.29
CA GLN A 49 10.93 1.07 -16.52
C GLN A 49 9.85 0.32 -15.72
N ILE A 50 8.72 0.98 -15.49
CA ILE A 50 7.53 0.38 -14.88
C ILE A 50 7.10 -0.86 -15.69
N GLY A 51 7.04 -2.01 -15.02
CA GLY A 51 6.56 -3.26 -15.56
C GLY A 51 5.25 -3.70 -14.92
N PHE A 52 4.83 -4.93 -15.22
CA PHE A 52 3.58 -5.51 -14.74
C PHE A 52 3.47 -5.50 -13.21
N LEU A 53 4.51 -5.96 -12.50
CA LEU A 53 4.49 -6.02 -11.04
C LEU A 53 4.49 -4.62 -10.39
N ASP A 54 5.16 -3.64 -11.02
CA ASP A 54 5.11 -2.26 -10.57
C ASP A 54 3.69 -1.71 -10.63
N ILE A 55 2.95 -1.97 -11.71
CA ILE A 55 1.55 -1.54 -11.85
C ILE A 55 0.66 -2.29 -10.86
N ALA A 56 0.82 -3.61 -10.76
CA ALA A 56 -0.01 -4.46 -9.91
C ALA A 56 0.14 -4.13 -8.42
N PHE A 57 1.34 -3.78 -7.96
CA PHE A 57 1.55 -3.33 -6.60
C PHE A 57 1.25 -1.83 -6.45
N GLY A 58 1.74 -1.01 -7.38
CA GLY A 58 1.67 0.45 -7.35
C GLY A 58 0.25 1.00 -7.36
N CYS A 59 -0.72 0.31 -7.98
CA CYS A 59 -2.12 0.72 -7.94
C CYS A 59 -2.73 0.70 -6.52
N TYR A 60 -2.07 0.04 -5.55
CA TYR A 60 -2.48 0.02 -4.15
C TYR A 60 -1.75 1.05 -3.28
N LEU A 61 -0.75 1.79 -3.78
CA LEU A 61 0.05 2.71 -2.97
C LEU A 61 -0.77 3.80 -2.28
N GLY A 62 -1.81 4.32 -2.94
CA GLY A 62 -2.74 5.25 -2.30
C GLY A 62 -3.38 4.65 -1.05
N TRP A 63 -3.86 3.40 -1.13
CA TRP A 63 -4.45 2.70 0.01
C TRP A 63 -3.43 2.32 1.09
N VAL A 64 -2.20 1.98 0.71
CA VAL A 64 -1.10 1.77 1.67
C VAL A 64 -0.89 3.04 2.50
N ARG A 65 -0.76 4.21 1.85
CA ARG A 65 -0.59 5.51 2.53
C ARG A 65 -1.78 5.90 3.40
N VAL A 66 -3.01 5.61 2.95
CA VAL A 66 -4.22 5.81 3.77
C VAL A 66 -4.17 4.93 5.02
N THR A 67 -3.78 3.66 4.88
CA THR A 67 -3.62 2.75 6.02
C THR A 67 -2.54 3.24 6.98
N GLU A 68 -1.39 3.70 6.50
CA GLU A 68 -0.36 4.31 7.34
C GLU A 68 -0.91 5.51 8.12
N LYS A 69 -1.59 6.44 7.43
CA LYS A 69 -2.16 7.65 8.03
C LYS A 69 -3.24 7.34 9.07
N MET A 70 -4.17 6.44 8.78
CA MET A 70 -5.32 6.15 9.65
C MET A 70 -4.95 5.34 10.90
N ASN A 71 -3.79 4.69 10.88
CA ASN A 71 -3.36 3.78 11.94
C ASN A 71 -2.06 4.22 12.61
N GLU A 72 -1.47 5.31 12.16
CA GLU A 72 -0.20 5.85 12.67
C GLU A 72 0.94 4.83 12.63
N VAL A 73 0.97 4.02 11.56
CA VAL A 73 2.01 3.00 11.31
C VAL A 73 2.80 3.31 10.05
N LYS A 74 4.00 2.71 9.94
CA LYS A 74 4.77 2.68 8.69
C LYS A 74 4.68 1.29 8.09
N LEU A 75 4.19 1.19 6.86
CA LEU A 75 4.09 -0.05 6.10
C LEU A 75 5.27 -0.16 5.14
N LEU A 76 5.59 0.91 4.42
CA LEU A 76 6.83 1.02 3.66
C LEU A 76 7.84 1.80 4.51
N ASP A 77 8.78 1.08 5.07
CA ASP A 77 9.74 1.61 6.04
C ASP A 77 11.16 1.63 5.46
N GLU A 78 11.91 2.69 5.75
CA GLU A 78 13.28 2.88 5.25
C GLU A 78 14.27 1.84 5.77
N VAL A 79 13.97 1.18 6.90
CA VAL A 79 14.84 0.17 7.50
C VAL A 79 14.38 -1.23 7.10
N LYS A 80 13.08 -1.52 7.19
CA LYS A 80 12.55 -2.87 6.91
C LYS A 80 12.37 -3.16 5.42
N THR A 81 12.01 -2.15 4.63
CA THR A 81 11.72 -2.28 3.19
C THR A 81 12.37 -1.14 2.40
N PRO A 82 13.71 -0.97 2.46
CA PRO A 82 14.42 0.18 1.90
C PRO A 82 14.27 0.30 0.38
N GLY A 83 14.18 -0.81 -0.34
CA GLY A 83 14.00 -0.87 -1.79
C GLY A 83 12.60 -0.44 -2.19
N LEU A 84 11.57 -1.01 -1.55
CA LEU A 84 10.17 -0.66 -1.78
C LEU A 84 9.86 0.78 -1.37
N PHE A 85 10.49 1.28 -0.30
CA PHE A 85 10.37 2.69 0.09
C PHE A 85 10.80 3.62 -1.05
N LYS A 86 12.02 3.42 -1.59
CA LYS A 86 12.54 4.21 -2.73
C LYS A 86 11.77 3.95 -4.02
N TRP A 87 11.34 2.72 -4.24
CA TRP A 87 10.51 2.36 -5.39
C TRP A 87 9.18 3.11 -5.37
N ALA A 88 8.52 3.24 -4.22
CA ALA A 88 7.23 3.93 -4.11
C ALA A 88 7.33 5.42 -4.46
N GLU A 89 8.42 6.07 -4.07
CA GLU A 89 8.72 7.45 -4.46
C GLU A 89 8.89 7.57 -5.98
N ARG A 90 9.70 6.69 -6.58
CA ARG A 90 9.97 6.68 -8.02
C ARG A 90 8.73 6.36 -8.84
N PHE A 91 7.95 5.38 -8.41
CA PHE A 91 6.71 4.98 -9.06
C PHE A 91 5.70 6.13 -9.06
N CYS A 92 5.52 6.82 -7.93
CA CYS A 92 4.63 7.98 -7.86
C CYS A 92 5.11 9.18 -8.69
N ALA A 93 6.43 9.33 -8.87
CA ALA A 93 7.01 10.42 -9.63
C ALA A 93 7.01 10.17 -11.16
N ASP A 94 6.78 8.94 -11.60
CA ASP A 94 6.74 8.59 -13.02
C ASP A 94 5.64 9.35 -13.75
N ALA A 95 5.92 9.79 -14.99
CA ALA A 95 5.00 10.58 -15.79
C ALA A 95 3.67 9.87 -16.05
N ALA A 96 3.64 8.54 -16.10
CA ALA A 96 2.42 7.77 -16.28
C ALA A 96 1.56 7.65 -15.01
N VAL A 97 2.11 7.99 -13.83
CA VAL A 97 1.49 7.72 -12.53
C VAL A 97 1.15 9.00 -11.77
N LYS A 98 2.01 10.02 -11.82
CA LYS A 98 1.94 11.21 -10.96
C LYS A 98 0.57 11.92 -10.98
N ASP A 99 -0.10 11.93 -12.13
CA ASP A 99 -1.36 12.66 -12.33
C ASP A 99 -2.60 11.79 -12.03
N VAL A 100 -2.43 10.47 -11.89
CA VAL A 100 -3.53 9.52 -11.62
C VAL A 100 -3.49 8.93 -10.20
N MET A 101 -2.37 9.04 -9.50
CA MET A 101 -2.27 8.62 -8.10
C MET A 101 -3.13 9.55 -7.22
N PRO A 102 -4.11 9.04 -6.48
CA PRO A 102 -4.96 9.88 -5.64
C PRO A 102 -4.16 10.52 -4.51
N GLU A 103 -4.51 11.77 -4.16
CA GLU A 103 -4.02 12.40 -2.94
C GLU A 103 -4.49 11.61 -1.71
N THR A 104 -3.54 11.30 -0.82
CA THR A 104 -3.79 10.48 0.38
C THR A 104 -4.95 11.01 1.21
N ASP A 105 -5.05 12.33 1.37
CA ASP A 105 -6.07 12.96 2.22
C ASP A 105 -7.47 12.81 1.63
N LYS A 106 -7.62 13.03 0.32
CA LYS A 106 -8.89 12.82 -0.38
C LYS A 106 -9.32 11.35 -0.32
N LEU A 107 -8.36 10.43 -0.52
CA LEU A 107 -8.65 8.99 -0.44
C LEU A 107 -9.00 8.54 0.99
N ALA A 108 -8.37 9.14 2.03
CA ALA A 108 -8.69 8.86 3.42
C ALA A 108 -10.10 9.36 3.80
N GLU A 109 -10.53 10.53 3.30
CA GLU A 109 -11.90 10.98 3.49
C GLU A 109 -12.91 10.04 2.81
N PHE A 110 -12.61 9.59 1.59
CA PHE A 110 -13.40 8.56 0.92
C PHE A 110 -13.45 7.24 1.72
N ALA A 111 -12.33 6.81 2.31
CA ALA A 111 -12.27 5.62 3.15
C ALA A 111 -13.19 5.73 4.38
N LYS A 112 -13.24 6.90 5.04
CA LYS A 112 -14.15 7.17 6.16
C LYS A 112 -15.62 7.08 5.72
N VAL A 113 -15.96 7.60 4.54
CA VAL A 113 -17.31 7.47 3.98
C VAL A 113 -17.67 6.00 3.75
N LEU A 114 -16.77 5.22 3.15
CA LEU A 114 -16.98 3.77 2.95
C LEU A 114 -17.17 3.02 4.27
N ALA A 115 -16.38 3.34 5.30
CA ALA A 115 -16.53 2.73 6.62
C ALA A 115 -17.92 3.01 7.24
N LYS A 116 -18.41 4.25 7.13
CA LYS A 116 -19.77 4.62 7.58
C LYS A 116 -20.85 3.87 6.80
N LEU A 117 -20.70 3.74 5.47
CA LEU A 117 -21.66 3.02 4.63
C LEU A 117 -21.73 1.53 5.00
N ARG A 118 -20.58 0.89 5.24
CA ARG A 118 -20.49 -0.50 5.70
C ARG A 118 -21.15 -0.67 7.08
N ALA A 119 -20.84 0.20 8.03
CA ALA A 119 -21.48 0.18 9.36
C ALA A 119 -23.01 0.35 9.30
N SER A 120 -23.51 1.05 8.26
CA SER A 120 -24.95 1.22 8.04
C SER A 120 -25.61 0.10 7.21
N GLY A 121 -24.87 -0.92 6.78
CA GLY A 121 -25.38 -2.01 5.94
C GLY A 121 -25.75 -1.60 4.50
N LYS A 122 -25.34 -0.40 4.07
CA LYS A 122 -25.66 0.16 2.73
C LYS A 122 -24.65 -0.21 1.65
N TRP A 123 -23.56 -0.88 2.03
CA TRP A 123 -22.50 -1.30 1.13
C TRP A 123 -21.90 -2.62 1.63
N ASN A 124 -22.11 -3.71 0.88
CA ASN A 124 -21.60 -5.06 1.16
C ASN A 124 -20.41 -5.38 0.27
#